data_AF-A0A928EPZ6-F1
#
_entry.id   AF-A0A928EPZ6-F1
#
_cell.length_a   1.000
_cell.length_b   1.000
_cell.length_c   1.000
_cell.angle_alpha   90.00
_cell.angle_beta   90.00
_cell.angle_gamma   90.00
#
_symmetry.space_group_name_H-M   'P 1'
#
loop_
_entity.id
_entity.type
_entity.pdbx_description
1 polymer ?
#
loop_
_entity_poly.entity_id
_entity_poly.type
_entity_poly.pdbx_seq_one_letter_code
_entity_poly.pdbx_strand_id
1 'polypeptide(L)'
;MYRSIYFKIVSIFAVFMVTVMVVVTAVLINGVFGFYTNEFVAQLDAHFKEGAQLRSDLESALSDESYAALQKDVLTAYSTALGIDDYRHFYICDQNGTRLESSTADAGYLQKTPNLLRAMNGEIGVEQTWGSLHTDYAVPLSNGSRSCIIYIYDTQEEMEALAWQIFTIILQALLIGLIIAVILSFVLSKAITAPIQNITRGANRIAKGEFSQKLVSYSNDEIGVLTDTFNDMSSVLKNTLDEVSGEREKLETVFSYLQDAVLAFTVDGRILNINKSAVALLGRSYNENLSFDRFLELLDIGYVRDYIENGEDNGGQFTLRDVVFDDKALDINIGRLRYIEDKQIREGTIAVIHDITARYELDKAQREFVANVSHELRTPLTSIKGATETLLMYPDMNADMRDNFLNMAVEECNRMLRIVMDLLTLSRLDNHKTKWKVARFDLKQTLIHICQVMQVESAAHRHSLRLTVPESLPEMVGDAERIEQVLINILSNAVKYTPDGGEIEVSAEHRDGFTAVSIQDNGIGIPAEDLPRLFERFYRVEKARTSEMGGTGLGLAIAKEIIAAHGGSINISSEVGKGTLVTITLPLDSKLKGEEN
;
A
#
# COMPACT_ATOMS: atom_id res chain seq x y z
N MET A 1 -39.89 18.89 13.03
CA MET A 1 -40.31 19.69 11.85
C MET A 1 -39.36 20.85 11.48
N TYR A 2 -38.47 21.33 12.37
CA TYR A 2 -37.59 22.50 12.17
C TYR A 2 -36.14 22.21 11.70
N ARG A 3 -35.86 21.10 11.01
CA ARG A 3 -34.46 20.71 10.69
C ARG A 3 -33.97 21.07 9.28
N SER A 4 -34.85 21.50 8.38
CA SER A 4 -34.42 21.91 7.04
C SER A 4 -33.87 23.33 7.06
N ILE A 5 -32.71 23.53 6.42
CA ILE A 5 -32.08 24.85 6.20
C ILE A 5 -33.10 25.80 5.55
N TYR A 6 -33.93 25.29 4.64
CA TYR A 6 -35.04 26.01 4.02
C TYR A 6 -35.93 26.71 5.05
N PHE A 7 -36.43 25.98 6.04
CA PHE A 7 -37.36 26.53 7.02
C PHE A 7 -36.68 27.62 7.86
N LYS A 8 -35.39 27.44 8.21
CA LYS A 8 -34.63 28.45 8.95
C LYS A 8 -34.47 29.73 8.14
N ILE A 9 -34.09 29.65 6.86
CA ILE A 9 -33.92 30.83 6.00
C ILE A 9 -35.26 31.56 5.83
N VAL A 10 -36.35 30.84 5.51
CA VAL A 10 -37.69 31.44 5.41
C VAL A 10 -38.08 32.14 6.71
N SER A 11 -37.88 31.49 7.86
CA SER A 11 -38.26 32.07 9.16
C SER A 11 -37.47 33.33 9.49
N ILE A 12 -36.17 33.38 9.17
CA ILE A 12 -35.33 34.57 9.39
C ILE A 12 -35.82 35.74 8.54
N PHE A 13 -36.06 35.52 7.24
CA PHE A 13 -36.58 36.57 6.37
C PHE A 13 -37.97 37.04 6.76
N ALA A 14 -38.86 36.13 7.16
CA ALA A 14 -40.20 36.46 7.61
C ALA A 14 -40.17 37.29 8.91
N VAL A 15 -39.39 36.86 9.90
CA VAL A 15 -39.22 37.61 11.17
C VAL A 15 -38.60 38.98 10.91
N PHE A 16 -37.55 39.06 10.09
CA PHE A 16 -36.94 40.32 9.69
C PHE A 16 -37.94 41.26 9.01
N MET A 17 -38.70 40.76 8.04
CA MET A 17 -39.70 41.55 7.31
C MET A 17 -40.82 42.07 8.23
N VAL A 18 -41.36 41.21 9.10
CA VAL A 18 -42.37 41.62 10.09
C VAL A 18 -41.78 42.69 11.03
N THR A 19 -40.54 42.52 11.48
CA THR A 19 -39.90 43.45 12.39
C THR A 19 -39.70 44.81 11.73
N VAL A 20 -39.18 44.84 10.50
CA VAL A 20 -39.03 46.07 9.71
C VAL A 20 -40.39 46.73 9.46
N MET A 21 -41.42 45.96 9.11
CA MET A 21 -42.75 46.50 8.86
C MET A 21 -43.39 47.07 10.14
N VAL A 22 -43.22 46.44 11.29
CA VAL A 22 -43.70 46.99 12.58
C VAL A 22 -43.01 48.31 12.90
N VAL A 23 -41.69 48.41 12.70
CA VAL A 23 -40.93 49.65 12.92
C VAL A 23 -41.38 50.74 11.95
N VAL A 24 -41.50 50.43 10.66
CA VAL A 24 -41.97 51.39 9.64
C VAL A 24 -43.38 51.87 9.96
N THR A 25 -44.28 50.96 10.37
CA THR A 25 -45.65 51.30 10.78
C THR A 25 -45.64 52.26 11.96
N ALA A 26 -44.87 51.95 13.01
CA ALA A 26 -44.78 52.81 14.18
C ALA A 26 -44.21 54.20 13.85
N VAL A 27 -43.18 54.27 13.00
CA VAL A 27 -42.58 55.55 12.58
C VAL A 27 -43.55 56.37 11.73
N LEU A 28 -44.24 55.75 10.77
CA LEU A 28 -45.18 56.46 9.91
C LEU A 28 -46.40 56.97 10.69
N ILE A 29 -47.00 56.13 11.54
CA ILE A 29 -48.17 56.54 12.35
C ILE A 29 -47.77 57.66 13.31
N ASN A 30 -46.65 57.53 14.02
CA ASN A 30 -46.18 58.60 14.92
C ASN A 30 -45.83 59.89 14.16
N GLY A 31 -45.23 59.76 12.97
CA GLY A 31 -44.89 60.90 12.13
C GLY A 31 -46.12 61.66 11.64
N VAL A 32 -47.14 60.94 11.14
CA VAL A 32 -48.40 61.54 10.68
C VAL A 32 -49.15 62.21 11.83
N PHE A 33 -49.29 61.51 12.96
CA PHE A 33 -49.95 62.07 14.14
C PHE A 33 -49.22 63.33 14.64
N GLY A 34 -47.91 63.26 14.82
CA GLY A 34 -47.11 64.38 15.28
C GLY A 34 -47.12 65.58 14.33
N PHE A 35 -47.12 65.33 13.01
CA PHE A 35 -47.26 66.39 12.01
C PHE A 35 -48.62 67.10 12.14
N TYR A 36 -49.71 66.35 12.19
CA TYR A 36 -51.06 66.91 12.26
C TYR A 36 -51.31 67.70 13.56
N THR A 37 -50.91 67.16 14.72
CA THR A 37 -51.10 67.84 16.00
C THR A 37 -50.26 69.12 16.11
N ASN A 38 -49.03 69.09 15.60
CA ASN A 38 -48.16 70.28 15.60
C ASN A 38 -48.68 71.37 14.67
N GLU A 39 -49.16 70.98 13.48
CA GLU A 39 -49.76 71.92 12.53
C GLU A 39 -51.05 72.52 13.08
N PHE A 40 -51.92 71.72 13.71
CA PHE A 40 -53.12 72.18 14.40
C PHE A 40 -52.81 73.27 15.43
N VAL A 41 -51.87 73.00 16.34
CA VAL A 41 -51.50 73.97 17.39
C VAL A 41 -50.86 75.21 16.76
N ALA A 42 -49.96 75.06 15.80
CA ALA A 42 -49.29 76.18 15.14
C ALA A 42 -50.28 77.09 14.38
N GLN A 43 -51.25 76.50 13.69
CA GLN A 43 -52.30 77.21 12.96
C GLN A 43 -53.18 78.03 13.90
N LEU A 44 -53.59 77.45 15.03
CA LEU A 44 -54.43 78.14 16.02
C LEU A 44 -53.65 79.21 16.79
N ASP A 45 -52.43 78.91 17.22
CA ASP A 45 -51.58 79.86 17.93
C ASP A 45 -51.29 81.12 17.09
N ALA A 46 -51.09 80.96 15.77
CA ALA A 46 -50.90 82.09 14.85
C ALA A 46 -52.06 83.09 14.86
N HIS A 47 -53.29 82.63 15.11
CA HIS A 47 -54.51 83.44 15.10
C HIS A 47 -54.97 83.89 16.50
N PHE A 48 -54.58 83.18 17.57
CA PHE A 48 -54.99 83.47 18.95
C PHE A 48 -53.87 84.03 19.84
N LYS A 49 -52.64 84.15 19.35
CA LYS A 49 -51.56 84.86 20.07
C LYS A 49 -51.90 86.33 20.32
N GLU A 50 -51.26 86.92 21.33
CA GLU A 50 -51.41 88.34 21.63
C GLU A 50 -51.00 89.22 20.43
N GLY A 51 -51.85 90.19 20.08
CA GLY A 51 -51.67 91.05 18.92
C GLY A 51 -52.16 90.48 17.58
N ALA A 52 -52.68 89.25 17.54
CA ALA A 52 -53.37 88.74 16.36
C ALA A 52 -54.72 89.47 16.15
N GLN A 53 -55.05 89.74 14.89
CA GLN A 53 -56.28 90.46 14.53
C GLN A 53 -57.53 89.75 15.04
N LEU A 54 -57.61 88.42 14.86
CA LEU A 54 -58.73 87.61 15.32
C LEU A 54 -58.93 87.74 16.84
N ARG A 55 -57.87 87.64 17.64
CA ARG A 55 -57.95 87.80 19.09
C ARG A 55 -58.44 89.20 19.47
N SER A 56 -57.92 90.25 18.85
CA SER A 56 -58.35 91.63 19.10
C SER A 56 -59.84 91.85 18.78
N ASP A 57 -60.32 91.26 17.69
CA ASP A 57 -61.72 91.36 17.27
C ASP A 57 -62.64 90.62 18.27
N LEU A 58 -62.21 89.46 18.78
CA LEU A 58 -62.94 88.69 19.78
C LEU A 58 -62.95 89.35 21.18
N GLU A 59 -61.85 89.99 21.58
CA GLU A 59 -61.75 90.76 22.83
C GLU A 59 -62.60 92.05 22.76
N SER A 60 -62.64 92.70 21.59
CA SER A 60 -63.49 93.89 21.37
C SER A 60 -64.97 93.56 21.51
N ALA A 61 -65.40 92.40 20.99
CA ALA A 61 -66.78 91.92 21.07
C ALA A 61 -67.28 91.72 22.52
N LEU A 62 -66.39 91.48 23.50
CA LEU A 62 -66.75 91.33 24.92
C LEU A 62 -67.40 92.56 25.54
N SER A 63 -67.26 93.73 24.91
CA SER A 63 -67.86 94.99 25.36
C SER A 63 -69.39 95.02 25.19
N ASP A 64 -69.95 94.15 24.33
CA ASP A 64 -71.38 94.03 24.05
C ASP A 64 -72.07 93.01 24.97
N GLU A 65 -73.33 93.25 25.37
CA GLU A 65 -74.13 92.27 26.14
C GLU A 65 -74.36 90.95 25.40
N SER A 66 -74.42 90.97 24.06
CA SER A 66 -74.57 89.80 23.20
C SER A 66 -73.24 89.34 22.59
N TYR A 67 -72.14 89.47 23.34
CA TYR A 67 -70.78 89.15 22.84
C TYR A 67 -70.62 87.76 22.24
N ALA A 68 -71.31 86.74 22.77
CA ALA A 68 -71.19 85.37 22.28
C ALA A 68 -71.71 85.22 20.83
N ALA A 69 -72.76 85.96 20.46
CA ALA A 69 -73.27 85.97 19.08
C ALA A 69 -72.31 86.71 18.13
N LEU A 70 -71.75 87.85 18.56
CA LEU A 70 -70.75 88.59 17.77
C LEU A 70 -69.45 87.80 17.59
N GLN A 71 -68.98 87.14 18.64
CA GLN A 71 -67.80 86.27 18.58
C GLN A 71 -68.05 85.07 17.64
N LYS A 72 -69.28 84.55 17.59
CA LYS A 72 -69.66 83.50 16.64
C LYS A 72 -69.56 84.00 15.20
N ASP A 73 -70.05 85.20 14.89
CA ASP A 73 -69.94 85.78 13.55
C ASP A 73 -68.47 85.96 13.13
N VAL A 74 -67.64 86.47 14.06
CA VAL A 74 -66.19 86.61 13.84
C VAL A 74 -65.52 85.25 13.60
N LEU A 75 -65.73 84.26 14.47
CA LEU A 75 -65.15 82.92 14.29
C LEU A 75 -65.64 82.23 13.01
N THR A 76 -66.89 82.49 12.60
CA THR A 76 -67.46 81.96 11.35
C THR A 76 -66.76 82.59 10.14
N ALA A 77 -66.45 83.88 10.17
CA ALA A 77 -65.69 84.55 9.12
C ALA A 77 -64.24 84.03 9.00
N TYR A 78 -63.67 83.51 10.09
CA TYR A 78 -62.33 82.89 10.14
C TYR A 78 -62.35 81.36 10.05
N SER A 79 -63.51 80.73 9.76
CA SER A 79 -63.68 79.27 9.71
C SER A 79 -62.61 78.56 8.86
N THR A 80 -62.37 79.02 7.64
CA THR A 80 -61.33 78.45 6.76
C THR A 80 -59.91 78.59 7.34
N ALA A 81 -59.61 79.73 7.96
CA ALA A 81 -58.29 80.01 8.53
C ALA A 81 -58.00 79.19 9.80
N LEU A 82 -59.05 78.84 10.54
CA LEU A 82 -59.01 77.98 11.72
C LEU A 82 -59.17 76.47 11.39
N GLY A 83 -59.45 76.15 10.13
CA GLY A 83 -59.73 74.78 9.68
C GLY A 83 -61.01 74.19 10.29
N ILE A 84 -62.03 75.03 10.52
CA ILE A 84 -63.33 74.59 11.03
C ILE A 84 -64.07 73.86 9.90
N ASP A 85 -64.45 72.62 10.16
CA ASP A 85 -65.09 71.72 9.21
C ASP A 85 -66.07 70.79 9.95
N ASP A 86 -66.40 69.65 9.33
CA ASP A 86 -67.32 68.65 9.87
C ASP A 86 -66.75 67.93 11.12
N TYR A 87 -65.44 67.96 11.34
CA TYR A 87 -64.76 67.25 12.43
C TYR A 87 -64.16 68.18 13.49
N ARG A 88 -63.90 69.44 13.12
CA ARG A 88 -63.37 70.50 13.97
C ARG A 88 -64.40 71.59 14.22
N HIS A 89 -64.71 71.81 15.49
CA HIS A 89 -65.74 72.73 15.92
C HIS A 89 -65.21 73.73 16.94
N PHE A 90 -65.72 74.96 16.90
CA PHE A 90 -65.48 75.95 17.95
C PHE A 90 -66.66 76.05 18.90
N TYR A 91 -66.35 76.37 20.14
CA TYR A 91 -67.26 76.58 21.24
C TYR A 91 -66.87 77.87 21.95
N ILE A 92 -67.88 78.71 22.21
CA ILE A 92 -67.72 79.91 23.01
C ILE A 92 -68.27 79.56 24.38
N CYS A 93 -67.44 79.63 25.41
CA CYS A 93 -67.76 79.22 26.77
C CYS A 93 -67.66 80.40 27.74
N ASP A 94 -68.45 80.37 28.81
CA ASP A 94 -68.26 81.26 29.95
C ASP A 94 -66.97 80.90 30.73
N GLN A 95 -66.64 81.72 31.74
CA GLN A 95 -65.49 81.50 32.64
C GLN A 95 -65.52 80.14 33.40
N ASN A 96 -66.69 79.50 33.49
CA ASN A 96 -66.86 78.20 34.15
C ASN A 96 -66.78 77.01 33.17
N GLY A 97 -66.54 77.28 31.89
CA GLY A 97 -66.51 76.28 30.82
C GLY A 97 -67.90 75.82 30.37
N THR A 98 -68.94 76.62 30.61
CA THR A 98 -70.32 76.36 30.13
C THR A 98 -70.47 76.92 28.73
N ARG A 99 -70.97 76.11 27.78
CA ARG A 99 -71.20 76.53 26.40
C ARG A 99 -72.26 77.64 26.32
N LEU A 100 -71.93 78.72 25.61
CA LEU A 100 -72.81 79.81 25.23
C LEU A 100 -73.24 79.68 23.77
N GLU A 101 -72.28 79.48 22.87
CA GLU A 101 -72.47 79.35 21.42
C GLU A 101 -71.51 78.31 20.83
N SER A 102 -71.80 77.81 19.63
CA SER A 102 -70.95 76.83 18.92
C SER A 102 -71.09 76.91 17.40
N SER A 103 -70.10 76.34 16.68
CA SER A 103 -70.13 76.19 15.23
C SER A 103 -71.10 75.10 14.75
N THR A 104 -71.39 74.10 15.58
CA THR A 104 -72.36 73.03 15.28
C THR A 104 -73.62 73.18 16.15
N ALA A 105 -74.78 72.91 15.55
CA ALA A 105 -76.07 72.91 16.23
C ALA A 105 -76.30 71.62 17.05
N ASP A 106 -75.62 70.52 16.69
CA ASP A 106 -75.70 69.22 17.35
C ASP A 106 -74.50 69.00 18.29
N ALA A 107 -74.22 70.01 19.11
CA ALA A 107 -73.18 69.93 20.11
C ALA A 107 -73.74 69.21 21.34
N GLY A 108 -73.35 67.95 21.54
CA GLY A 108 -73.63 67.21 22.78
C GLY A 108 -73.06 67.86 24.04
N TYR A 109 -72.96 67.10 25.13
CA TYR A 109 -72.31 67.58 26.36
C TYR A 109 -70.83 67.91 26.11
N LEU A 110 -70.41 69.15 26.39
CA LEU A 110 -69.02 69.57 26.25
C LEU A 110 -68.18 68.94 27.36
N GLN A 111 -67.33 67.96 27.00
CA GLN A 111 -66.44 67.31 27.95
C GLN A 111 -65.38 68.31 28.43
N LYS A 112 -65.18 68.40 29.76
CA LYS A 112 -64.13 69.23 30.35
C LYS A 112 -62.77 68.55 30.19
N THR A 113 -62.06 68.90 29.13
CA THR A 113 -60.70 68.42 28.84
C THR A 113 -59.66 69.15 29.69
N PRO A 114 -58.43 68.61 29.82
CA PRO A 114 -57.33 69.29 30.50
C PRO A 114 -57.04 70.69 29.95
N ASN A 115 -57.15 70.88 28.62
CA ASN A 115 -56.94 72.17 27.99
C ASN A 115 -58.04 73.18 28.32
N LEU A 116 -59.31 72.75 28.32
CA LEU A 116 -60.41 73.61 28.76
C LEU A 116 -60.28 74.00 30.24
N LEU A 117 -59.86 73.07 31.09
CA LEU A 117 -59.61 73.34 32.51
C LEU A 117 -58.45 74.33 32.73
N ARG A 118 -57.40 74.28 31.91
CA ARG A 118 -56.33 75.29 31.93
C ARG A 118 -56.83 76.67 31.53
N ALA A 119 -57.65 76.75 30.49
CA ALA A 119 -58.28 78.01 30.09
C ALA A 119 -59.22 78.58 31.17
N MET A 120 -59.92 77.73 31.92
CA MET A 120 -60.70 78.16 33.08
C MET A 120 -59.84 78.79 34.19
N ASN A 121 -58.56 78.41 34.27
CA ASN A 121 -57.59 79.01 35.19
C ASN A 121 -56.86 80.22 34.58
N GLY A 122 -57.20 80.64 33.36
CA GLY A 122 -56.61 81.80 32.69
C GLY A 122 -55.35 81.50 31.86
N GLU A 123 -54.97 80.24 31.68
CA GLU A 123 -53.83 79.83 30.83
C GLU A 123 -54.30 79.26 29.49
N ILE A 124 -53.56 79.47 28.40
CA ILE A 124 -53.88 78.84 27.12
C ILE A 124 -53.66 77.32 27.24
N GLY A 125 -54.71 76.54 26.97
CA GLY A 125 -54.66 75.08 26.95
C GLY A 125 -54.31 74.57 25.56
N VAL A 126 -53.09 74.05 25.38
CA VAL A 126 -52.57 73.53 24.10
C VAL A 126 -51.97 72.13 24.20
N GLU A 127 -52.06 71.49 25.36
CA GLU A 127 -51.40 70.21 25.64
C GLU A 127 -52.08 69.07 24.86
N GLN A 128 -51.33 68.46 23.95
CA GLN A 128 -51.82 67.32 23.18
C GLN A 128 -51.40 66.02 23.86
N THR A 129 -52.35 65.11 24.05
CA THR A 129 -52.08 63.78 24.59
C THR A 129 -51.94 62.79 23.45
N TRP A 130 -50.84 62.03 23.42
CA TRP A 130 -50.68 61.00 22.40
C TRP A 130 -51.76 59.92 22.54
N GLY A 131 -52.45 59.61 21.43
CA GLY A 131 -53.52 58.61 21.38
C GLY A 131 -54.87 59.06 21.97
N SER A 132 -55.09 60.36 22.18
CA SER A 132 -56.44 60.88 22.48
C SER A 132 -57.36 60.80 21.26
N LEU A 133 -58.64 60.52 21.48
CA LEU A 133 -59.71 60.54 20.45
C LEU A 133 -60.10 61.97 20.03
N HIS A 134 -59.29 62.96 20.39
CA HIS A 134 -59.54 64.36 20.07
C HIS A 134 -58.26 65.17 20.22
N THR A 135 -58.21 66.29 19.52
CA THR A 135 -57.23 67.34 19.71
C THR A 135 -57.96 68.63 19.95
N ASP A 136 -57.55 69.38 20.98
CA ASP A 136 -58.26 70.57 21.38
C ASP A 136 -57.33 71.72 21.75
N TYR A 137 -57.89 72.93 21.70
CA TYR A 137 -57.19 74.19 21.94
C TYR A 137 -58.14 75.15 22.65
N ALA A 138 -57.72 75.67 23.81
CA ALA A 138 -58.56 76.51 24.65
C ALA A 138 -57.87 77.84 24.97
N VAL A 139 -58.51 78.95 24.63
CA VAL A 139 -57.97 80.30 24.84
C VAL A 139 -58.89 81.09 25.76
N PRO A 140 -58.41 81.54 26.93
CA PRO A 140 -59.13 82.51 27.73
C PRO A 140 -58.98 83.90 27.12
N LEU A 141 -60.10 84.61 26.98
CA LEU A 141 -60.17 86.00 26.54
C LEU A 141 -60.75 86.86 27.67
N SER A 142 -60.21 88.06 27.87
CA SER A 142 -60.69 89.01 28.87
C SER A 142 -60.45 90.43 28.41
N ASN A 143 -61.46 91.28 28.55
CA ASN A 143 -61.36 92.73 28.34
C ASN A 143 -61.42 93.50 29.68
N GLY A 144 -61.00 92.85 30.78
CA GLY A 144 -60.97 93.41 32.13
C GLY A 144 -62.34 93.48 32.84
N SER A 145 -63.47 93.49 32.11
CA SER A 145 -64.84 93.51 32.67
C SER A 145 -65.58 92.18 32.54
N ARG A 146 -65.33 91.42 31.47
CA ARG A 146 -65.90 90.09 31.19
C ARG A 146 -64.82 89.17 30.67
N SER A 147 -64.96 87.88 30.98
CA SER A 147 -64.09 86.81 30.50
C SER A 147 -64.91 85.71 29.83
N CYS A 148 -64.35 85.14 28.76
CA CYS A 148 -64.89 83.98 28.07
C CYS A 148 -63.75 83.07 27.63
N ILE A 149 -64.08 81.86 27.20
CA ILE A 149 -63.12 80.90 26.67
C ILE A 149 -63.54 80.54 25.25
N ILE A 150 -62.63 80.66 24.30
CA ILE A 150 -62.79 80.08 22.97
C ILE A 150 -62.16 78.71 22.99
N TYR A 151 -62.96 77.69 22.70
CA TYR A 151 -62.56 76.31 22.74
C TYR A 151 -62.74 75.67 21.38
N ILE A 152 -61.66 75.21 20.77
CA ILE A 152 -61.65 74.50 19.49
C ILE A 152 -61.41 73.03 19.77
N TYR A 153 -62.27 72.18 19.24
CA TYR A 153 -62.26 70.73 19.42
C TYR A 153 -62.29 70.04 18.08
N ASP A 154 -61.28 69.22 17.81
CA ASP A 154 -61.15 68.36 16.65
C ASP A 154 -61.34 66.90 17.09
N THR A 155 -62.34 66.22 16.51
CA THR A 155 -62.69 64.82 16.81
C THR A 155 -61.66 63.82 16.27
N GLN A 156 -60.69 64.25 15.46
CA GLN A 156 -59.69 63.42 14.79
C GLN A 156 -60.25 62.30 13.89
N GLU A 157 -61.54 62.29 13.55
CA GLU A 157 -62.13 61.22 12.73
C GLU A 157 -61.49 61.13 11.32
N GLU A 158 -61.15 62.28 10.72
CA GLU A 158 -60.41 62.31 9.45
C GLU A 158 -59.01 61.66 9.59
N MET A 159 -58.33 61.91 10.71
CA MET A 159 -57.02 61.32 11.00
C MET A 159 -57.11 59.81 11.23
N GLU A 160 -58.14 59.33 11.94
CA GLU A 160 -58.37 57.90 12.11
C GLU A 160 -58.60 57.21 10.77
N ALA A 161 -59.40 57.79 9.88
CA ALA A 161 -59.65 57.25 8.54
C ALA A 161 -58.35 57.14 7.71
N LEU A 162 -57.52 58.19 7.73
CA LEU A 162 -56.21 58.19 7.07
C LEU A 162 -55.26 57.15 7.68
N ALA A 163 -55.23 57.02 9.01
CA ALA A 163 -54.42 56.01 9.71
C ALA A 163 -54.83 54.59 9.32
N TRP A 164 -56.14 54.31 9.23
CA TRP A 164 -56.65 53.02 8.75
C TRP A 164 -56.28 52.77 7.29
N GLN A 165 -56.36 53.77 6.43
CA GLN A 165 -55.94 53.64 5.03
C GLN A 165 -54.45 53.29 4.93
N ILE A 166 -53.58 53.99 5.67
CA ILE A 166 -52.14 53.69 5.74
C ILE A 166 -51.92 52.27 6.27
N PHE A 167 -52.62 51.87 7.32
CA PHE A 167 -52.51 50.52 7.89
C PHE A 167 -52.88 49.43 6.86
N THR A 168 -53.96 49.61 6.10
CA THR A 168 -54.34 48.64 5.05
C THR A 168 -53.31 48.54 3.93
N ILE A 169 -52.73 49.66 3.50
CA ILE A 169 -51.65 49.67 2.50
C ILE A 169 -50.42 48.92 3.02
N ILE A 170 -50.03 49.17 4.27
CA ILE A 170 -48.90 48.47 4.91
C ILE A 170 -49.18 46.97 5.02
N LEU A 171 -50.39 46.57 5.40
CA LEU A 171 -50.77 45.17 5.52
C LEU A 171 -50.71 44.45 4.17
N GLN A 172 -51.18 45.09 3.09
CA GLN A 172 -51.07 44.56 1.73
C GLN A 172 -49.60 44.43 1.30
N ALA A 173 -48.78 45.45 1.57
CA ALA A 173 -47.34 45.43 1.27
C ALA A 173 -46.61 44.32 2.03
N LEU A 174 -46.96 44.10 3.31
CA LEU A 174 -46.42 43.00 4.12
C LEU A 174 -46.76 41.64 3.50
N LEU A 175 -48.00 41.44 3.05
CA LEU A 175 -48.42 40.17 2.44
C LEU A 175 -47.67 39.90 1.14
N ILE A 176 -47.55 40.90 0.26
CA ILE A 176 -46.79 40.78 -0.99
C ILE A 176 -45.31 40.50 -0.69
N GLY A 177 -44.73 41.23 0.25
CA GLY A 177 -43.36 41.02 0.70
C GLY A 177 -43.13 39.59 1.20
N LEU A 178 -44.06 39.05 2.00
CA LEU A 178 -43.96 37.69 2.53
C LEU A 178 -43.95 36.65 1.40
N ILE A 179 -44.79 36.83 0.39
CA ILE A 179 -44.83 35.94 -0.78
C ILE A 179 -43.48 35.97 -1.52
N ILE A 180 -42.94 37.17 -1.78
CA ILE A 180 -41.63 37.34 -2.43
C ILE A 180 -40.52 36.70 -1.58
N ALA A 181 -40.55 36.88 -0.27
CA ALA A 181 -39.57 36.31 0.66
C ALA A 181 -39.59 34.77 0.64
N VAL A 182 -40.77 34.15 0.58
CA VAL A 182 -40.90 32.69 0.46
C VAL A 182 -40.31 32.19 -0.86
N ILE A 183 -40.63 32.84 -1.98
CA ILE A 183 -40.11 32.46 -3.30
C ILE A 183 -38.59 32.60 -3.34
N LEU A 184 -38.06 33.74 -2.90
CA LEU A 184 -36.61 34.00 -2.89
C LEU A 184 -35.87 33.02 -1.98
N SER A 185 -36.44 32.74 -0.80
CA SER A 185 -35.87 31.77 0.15
C SER A 185 -35.84 30.36 -0.43
N PHE A 186 -36.85 29.96 -1.19
CA PHE A 186 -36.86 28.66 -1.88
C PHE A 186 -35.73 28.56 -2.92
N VAL A 187 -35.54 29.60 -3.74
CA VAL A 187 -34.46 29.65 -4.74
C VAL A 187 -33.09 29.61 -4.06
N LEU A 188 -32.86 30.45 -3.05
CA LEU A 188 -31.58 30.52 -2.33
C LEU A 188 -31.27 29.21 -1.59
N SER A 189 -32.28 28.62 -0.95
CA SER A 189 -32.13 27.33 -0.29
C SER A 189 -31.71 26.24 -1.27
N LYS A 190 -32.27 26.21 -2.48
CA LYS A 190 -31.92 25.21 -3.49
C LYS A 190 -30.51 25.45 -4.05
N ALA A 191 -30.13 26.71 -4.28
CA ALA A 191 -28.82 27.08 -4.78
C ALA A 191 -27.68 26.68 -3.83
N ILE A 192 -27.88 26.81 -2.52
CA ILE A 192 -26.84 26.50 -1.51
C ILE A 192 -26.91 25.03 -1.05
N THR A 193 -28.10 24.51 -0.77
CA THR A 193 -28.24 23.20 -0.11
C THR A 193 -27.92 22.04 -1.05
N ALA A 194 -28.27 22.15 -2.34
CA ALA A 194 -28.09 21.04 -3.28
C ALA A 194 -26.61 20.68 -3.51
N PRO A 195 -25.69 21.63 -3.77
CA PRO A 195 -24.25 21.32 -3.87
C PRO A 195 -23.66 20.73 -2.57
N ILE A 196 -24.00 21.28 -1.40
CA ILE A 196 -23.50 20.78 -0.11
C ILE A 196 -23.94 19.33 0.12
N GLN A 197 -25.19 18.99 -0.24
CA GLN A 197 -25.66 17.60 -0.17
C GLN A 197 -24.91 16.69 -1.14
N ASN A 198 -24.54 17.17 -2.34
CA ASN A 198 -23.74 16.39 -3.28
C ASN A 198 -22.33 16.12 -2.74
N ILE A 199 -21.68 17.12 -2.14
CA ILE A 199 -20.38 16.94 -1.47
C ILE A 199 -20.49 15.96 -0.30
N THR A 200 -21.53 16.09 0.53
CA THR A 200 -21.79 15.17 1.65
C THR A 200 -21.99 13.73 1.18
N ARG A 201 -22.72 13.51 0.08
CA ARG A 201 -22.88 12.19 -0.54
C ARG A 201 -21.55 11.68 -1.10
N GLY A 202 -20.75 12.54 -1.72
CA GLY A 202 -19.40 12.21 -2.18
C GLY A 202 -18.51 11.74 -1.02
N ALA A 203 -18.49 12.47 0.09
CA ALA A 203 -17.73 12.12 1.28
C ALA A 203 -18.13 10.74 1.85
N ASN A 204 -19.44 10.46 1.92
CA ASN A 204 -19.94 9.15 2.37
C ASN A 204 -19.55 8.00 1.42
N ARG A 205 -19.34 8.26 0.14
CA ARG A 205 -18.89 7.25 -0.83
C ARG A 205 -17.40 6.98 -0.70
N ILE A 206 -16.60 8.02 -0.52
CA ILE A 206 -15.17 7.88 -0.17
C ILE A 206 -15.01 7.08 1.12
N ALA A 207 -15.83 7.34 2.14
CA ALA A 207 -15.81 6.58 3.40
C ALA A 207 -16.15 5.07 3.21
N LYS A 208 -16.80 4.71 2.10
CA LYS A 208 -17.08 3.32 1.69
C LYS A 208 -16.02 2.74 0.74
N GLY A 209 -14.96 3.49 0.42
CA GLY A 209 -13.90 3.08 -0.50
C GLY A 209 -14.16 3.38 -1.98
N GLU A 210 -15.19 4.14 -2.32
CA GLU A 210 -15.49 4.51 -3.71
C GLU A 210 -14.84 5.85 -4.10
N PHE A 211 -13.71 5.80 -4.82
CA PHE A 211 -12.92 6.99 -5.20
C PHE A 211 -13.07 7.43 -6.67
N SER A 212 -13.84 6.69 -7.48
CA SER A 212 -13.80 6.82 -8.96
C SER A 212 -14.59 7.99 -9.54
N GLN A 213 -15.39 8.70 -8.74
CA GLN A 213 -16.30 9.70 -9.26
C GLN A 213 -15.98 11.10 -8.74
N LYS A 214 -15.53 11.97 -9.64
CA LYS A 214 -15.37 13.40 -9.35
C LYS A 214 -16.73 14.09 -9.27
N LEU A 215 -16.86 14.99 -8.30
CA LEU A 215 -18.01 15.88 -8.20
C LEU A 215 -17.86 16.99 -9.24
N VAL A 216 -18.97 17.35 -9.89
CA VAL A 216 -18.98 18.45 -10.86
C VAL A 216 -19.13 19.77 -10.11
N SER A 217 -18.21 20.71 -10.37
CA SER A 217 -18.29 22.08 -9.86
C SER A 217 -19.22 22.90 -10.75
N TYR A 218 -20.36 23.35 -10.21
CA TYR A 218 -21.39 24.12 -10.93
C TYR A 218 -21.37 25.62 -10.60
N SER A 219 -20.56 26.05 -9.64
CA SER A 219 -20.54 27.43 -9.14
C SER A 219 -19.11 27.94 -9.10
N ASN A 220 -18.93 29.25 -9.30
CA ASN A 220 -17.63 29.94 -9.23
C ASN A 220 -17.44 30.67 -7.89
N ASP A 221 -18.20 30.27 -6.87
CA ASP A 221 -18.17 30.81 -5.51
C ASP A 221 -17.39 29.87 -4.55
N GLU A 222 -17.54 30.10 -3.25
CA GLU A 222 -16.93 29.28 -2.19
C GLU A 222 -17.38 27.80 -2.24
N ILE A 223 -18.56 27.51 -2.80
CA ILE A 223 -19.06 26.14 -2.98
C ILE A 223 -18.32 25.46 -4.14
N GLY A 224 -17.99 26.20 -5.20
CA GLY A 224 -17.11 25.74 -6.26
C GLY A 224 -15.74 25.34 -5.75
N VAL A 225 -15.08 26.27 -5.03
CA VAL A 225 -13.76 26.03 -4.41
C VAL A 225 -13.79 24.83 -3.46
N LEU A 226 -14.84 24.69 -2.66
CA LEU A 226 -15.01 23.53 -1.77
C LEU A 226 -15.16 22.22 -2.56
N THR A 227 -15.87 22.24 -3.69
CA THR A 227 -16.03 21.07 -4.57
C THR A 227 -14.70 20.65 -5.18
N ASP A 228 -13.91 21.62 -5.65
CA ASP A 228 -12.59 21.37 -6.23
C ASP A 228 -11.61 20.85 -5.18
N THR A 229 -11.57 21.48 -4.00
CA THR A 229 -10.74 21.02 -2.87
C THR A 229 -11.12 19.60 -2.43
N PHE A 230 -12.41 19.26 -2.42
CA PHE A 230 -12.87 17.91 -2.13
C PHE A 230 -12.39 16.91 -3.18
N ASN A 231 -12.47 17.25 -4.47
CA ASN A 231 -11.98 16.41 -5.56
C ASN A 231 -10.46 16.20 -5.47
N ASP A 232 -9.70 17.24 -5.13
CA ASP A 232 -8.25 17.16 -4.96
C ASP A 232 -7.88 16.23 -3.79
N MET A 233 -8.52 16.40 -2.62
CA MET A 233 -8.33 15.49 -1.48
C MET A 233 -8.67 14.05 -1.84
N SER A 234 -9.79 13.83 -2.54
CA SER A 234 -10.19 12.48 -3.00
C SER A 234 -9.14 11.88 -3.94
N SER A 235 -8.55 12.68 -4.82
CA SER A 235 -7.53 12.23 -5.76
C SER A 235 -6.22 11.88 -5.05
N VAL A 236 -5.77 12.73 -4.12
CA VAL A 236 -4.56 12.48 -3.32
C VAL A 236 -4.73 11.21 -2.52
N LEU A 237 -5.86 11.06 -1.81
CA LEU A 237 -6.14 9.88 -0.99
C LEU A 237 -6.18 8.60 -1.83
N LYS A 238 -6.81 8.64 -3.01
CA LYS A 238 -6.82 7.51 -3.94
C LYS A 238 -5.40 7.13 -4.37
N ASN A 239 -4.62 8.11 -4.83
CA ASN A 239 -3.26 7.86 -5.29
C ASN A 239 -2.37 7.29 -4.19
N THR A 240 -2.45 7.81 -2.96
CA THR A 240 -1.70 7.27 -1.81
C THR A 240 -2.12 5.84 -1.49
N LEU A 241 -3.42 5.52 -1.56
CA LEU A 241 -3.91 4.17 -1.30
C LEU A 241 -3.48 3.19 -2.40
N ASP A 242 -3.54 3.62 -3.67
CA ASP A 242 -3.07 2.84 -4.82
C ASP A 242 -1.55 2.60 -4.72
N GLU A 243 -0.77 3.61 -4.33
CA GLU A 243 0.68 3.51 -4.11
C GLU A 243 1.03 2.55 -2.97
N VAL A 244 0.37 2.68 -1.81
CA VAL A 244 0.57 1.77 -0.67
C VAL A 244 0.16 0.34 -1.01
N SER A 245 -0.95 0.17 -1.74
CA SER A 245 -1.41 -1.15 -2.18
C SER A 245 -0.44 -1.77 -3.19
N GLY A 246 0.06 -0.96 -4.14
CA GLY A 246 1.06 -1.39 -5.13
C GLY A 246 2.39 -1.78 -4.50
N GLU A 247 2.92 -1.00 -3.55
CA GLU A 247 4.13 -1.36 -2.81
C GLU A 247 3.92 -2.62 -1.97
N ARG A 248 2.74 -2.79 -1.35
CA ARG A 248 2.41 -4.03 -0.64
C ARG A 248 2.37 -5.25 -1.57
N GLU A 249 1.70 -5.15 -2.72
CA GLU A 249 1.62 -6.23 -3.71
C GLU A 249 3.01 -6.60 -4.25
N LYS A 250 3.87 -5.60 -4.48
CA LYS A 250 5.26 -5.79 -4.88
C LYS A 250 6.05 -6.53 -3.81
N LEU A 251 5.91 -6.17 -2.53
CA LEU A 251 6.55 -6.87 -1.42
C LEU A 251 6.04 -8.31 -1.27
N GLU A 252 4.73 -8.54 -1.40
CA GLU A 252 4.15 -9.89 -1.36
C GLU A 252 4.67 -10.75 -2.54
N THR A 253 4.81 -10.15 -3.72
CA THR A 253 5.37 -10.83 -4.90
C THR A 253 6.84 -11.21 -4.65
N VAL A 254 7.67 -10.26 -4.19
CA VAL A 254 9.08 -10.53 -3.85
C VAL A 254 9.15 -11.64 -2.81
N PHE A 255 8.39 -11.53 -1.71
CA PHE A 255 8.34 -12.51 -0.63
C PHE A 255 7.99 -13.92 -1.14
N SER A 256 7.03 -14.03 -2.07
CA SER A 256 6.59 -15.31 -2.64
C SER A 256 7.62 -15.97 -3.57
N TYR A 257 8.46 -15.17 -4.25
CA TYR A 257 9.49 -15.65 -5.19
C TYR A 257 10.91 -15.74 -4.60
N LEU A 258 11.13 -15.34 -3.35
CA LEU A 258 12.39 -15.58 -2.65
C LEU A 258 12.70 -17.08 -2.64
N GLN A 259 13.92 -17.47 -3.02
CA GLN A 259 14.35 -18.87 -3.00
C GLN A 259 14.54 -19.40 -1.58
N ASP A 260 14.95 -18.53 -0.65
CA ASP A 260 15.06 -18.86 0.76
C ASP A 260 13.68 -19.09 1.38
N ALA A 261 13.61 -20.04 2.29
CA ALA A 261 12.40 -20.34 3.04
C ALA A 261 12.26 -19.34 4.20
N VAL A 262 11.16 -18.59 4.23
CA VAL A 262 10.91 -17.58 5.27
C VAL A 262 9.61 -17.88 6.01
N LEU A 263 9.72 -17.95 7.34
CA LEU A 263 8.59 -18.13 8.27
C LEU A 263 8.61 -17.03 9.31
N ALA A 264 7.47 -16.39 9.54
CA ALA A 264 7.27 -15.45 10.63
C ALA A 264 6.23 -16.01 11.60
N PHE A 265 6.47 -15.85 12.90
CA PHE A 265 5.63 -16.31 13.99
C PHE A 265 5.23 -15.16 14.91
N THR A 266 4.03 -15.24 15.49
CA THR A 266 3.54 -14.32 16.53
C THR A 266 4.23 -14.56 17.86
N VAL A 267 3.98 -13.70 18.85
CA VAL A 267 4.44 -13.86 20.24
C VAL A 267 4.02 -15.22 20.82
N ASP A 268 2.81 -15.69 20.48
CA ASP A 268 2.26 -16.97 20.94
C ASP A 268 2.75 -18.17 20.10
N GLY A 269 3.69 -17.95 19.18
CA GLY A 269 4.29 -18.99 18.34
C GLY A 269 3.41 -19.47 17.18
N ARG A 270 2.36 -18.72 16.77
CA ARG A 270 1.53 -19.07 15.61
C ARG A 270 2.12 -18.48 14.33
N ILE A 271 1.92 -19.10 13.17
CA ILE A 271 2.40 -18.53 11.90
C ILE A 271 1.71 -17.19 11.62
N LEU A 272 2.50 -16.15 11.44
CA LEU A 272 2.09 -14.84 10.94
C LEU A 272 2.15 -14.80 9.40
N ASN A 273 3.28 -15.22 8.83
CA ASN A 273 3.48 -15.30 7.37
C ASN A 273 4.40 -16.47 7.03
N ILE A 274 4.20 -17.06 5.86
CA ILE A 274 5.05 -18.11 5.30
C ILE A 274 5.13 -17.95 3.79
N ASN A 275 6.34 -18.04 3.21
CA ASN A 275 6.48 -17.96 1.76
C ASN A 275 6.37 -19.35 1.10
N LYS A 276 6.26 -19.35 -0.24
CA LYS A 276 6.13 -20.59 -1.03
C LYS A 276 7.32 -21.53 -0.83
N SER A 277 8.53 -20.99 -0.72
CA SER A 277 9.75 -21.77 -0.54
C SER A 277 9.79 -22.49 0.80
N ALA A 278 9.30 -21.88 1.88
CA ALA A 278 9.15 -22.52 3.18
C ALA A 278 8.13 -23.66 3.17
N VAL A 279 6.98 -23.47 2.51
CA VAL A 279 5.99 -24.56 2.34
C VAL A 279 6.60 -25.72 1.55
N ALA A 280 7.33 -25.43 0.47
CA ALA A 280 8.00 -26.45 -0.34
C ALA A 280 9.11 -27.19 0.44
N LEU A 281 9.87 -26.48 1.28
CA LEU A 281 10.91 -27.05 2.12
C LEU A 281 10.34 -27.97 3.21
N LEU A 282 9.28 -27.53 3.91
CA LEU A 282 8.65 -28.32 4.97
C LEU A 282 7.81 -29.49 4.43
N GLY A 283 7.35 -29.41 3.18
CA GLY A 283 6.68 -30.51 2.48
C GLY A 283 5.50 -31.07 3.27
N ARG A 284 5.53 -32.38 3.56
CA ARG A 284 4.46 -33.07 4.31
C ARG A 284 4.42 -32.72 5.80
N SER A 285 5.48 -32.11 6.33
CA SER A 285 5.57 -31.68 7.73
C SER A 285 4.89 -30.33 7.97
N TYR A 286 4.51 -29.61 6.90
CA TYR A 286 3.75 -28.38 7.01
C TYR A 286 2.27 -28.62 7.35
N ASN A 287 1.76 -27.83 8.28
CA ASN A 287 0.34 -27.72 8.62
C ASN A 287 0.04 -26.24 8.96
N GLU A 288 -1.16 -25.75 8.68
CA GLU A 288 -1.59 -24.39 9.01
C GLU A 288 -1.48 -24.08 10.52
N ASN A 289 -1.59 -25.11 11.35
CA ASN A 289 -1.43 -25.01 12.81
C ASN A 289 0.01 -25.27 13.31
N LEU A 290 1.02 -25.23 12.43
CA LEU A 290 2.41 -25.39 12.84
C LEU A 290 2.79 -24.26 13.81
N SER A 291 3.17 -24.62 15.04
CA SER A 291 3.70 -23.68 16.03
C SER A 291 5.21 -23.52 15.89
N PHE A 292 5.74 -22.42 16.43
CA PHE A 292 7.18 -22.19 16.52
C PHE A 292 7.91 -23.33 17.25
N ASP A 293 7.34 -23.83 18.34
CA ASP A 293 7.91 -24.97 19.10
C ASP A 293 7.99 -26.23 18.24
N ARG A 294 6.92 -26.52 17.52
CA ARG A 294 6.87 -27.68 16.64
C ARG A 294 7.86 -27.54 15.48
N PHE A 295 8.05 -26.32 14.98
CA PHE A 295 9.06 -26.02 13.97
C PHE A 295 10.48 -26.30 14.48
N LEU A 296 10.82 -25.87 15.71
CA LEU A 296 12.13 -26.15 16.30
C LEU A 296 12.36 -27.66 16.54
N GLU A 297 11.33 -28.38 16.98
CA GLU A 297 11.39 -29.84 17.16
C GLU A 297 11.61 -30.59 15.84
N LEU A 298 10.92 -30.18 14.76
CA LEU A 298 11.04 -30.81 13.45
C LEU A 298 12.46 -30.76 12.89
N LEU A 299 13.21 -29.71 13.24
CA LEU A 299 14.57 -29.46 12.79
C LEU A 299 15.63 -29.89 13.81
N ASP A 300 15.23 -30.54 14.92
CA ASP A 300 16.09 -30.97 16.02
C ASP A 300 16.93 -29.82 16.64
N ILE A 301 16.35 -28.62 16.72
CA ILE A 301 16.98 -27.38 17.20
C ILE A 301 16.24 -26.78 18.40
N GLY A 302 15.57 -27.62 19.20
CA GLY A 302 14.77 -27.19 20.36
C GLY A 302 15.55 -26.39 21.40
N TYR A 303 16.86 -26.61 21.52
CA TYR A 303 17.74 -25.89 22.45
C TYR A 303 17.85 -24.38 22.14
N VAL A 304 17.47 -23.93 20.93
CA VAL A 304 17.56 -22.53 20.50
C VAL A 304 16.52 -21.64 21.20
N ARG A 305 15.43 -22.23 21.70
CA ARG A 305 14.35 -21.51 22.38
C ARG A 305 14.87 -20.65 23.54
N ASP A 306 15.62 -21.28 24.42
CA ASP A 306 16.14 -20.64 25.63
C ASP A 306 17.10 -19.49 25.31
N TYR A 307 17.78 -19.54 24.16
CA TYR A 307 18.67 -18.47 23.70
C TYR A 307 17.93 -17.28 23.09
N ILE A 308 16.79 -17.49 22.45
CA ILE A 308 15.96 -16.40 21.90
C ILE A 308 15.25 -15.64 23.03
N GLU A 309 14.76 -16.38 24.03
CA GLU A 309 14.05 -15.85 25.19
C GLU A 309 14.99 -15.19 26.22
N ASN A 310 16.16 -15.79 26.50
CA ASN A 310 17.07 -15.34 27.56
C ASN A 310 18.37 -14.67 27.07
N GLY A 311 18.59 -14.56 25.75
CA GLY A 311 19.84 -14.03 25.19
C GLY A 311 20.04 -12.53 25.43
N GLU A 312 21.02 -12.17 26.27
CA GLU A 312 21.53 -10.80 26.40
C GLU A 312 22.33 -10.40 25.14
N ASP A 313 21.85 -9.33 24.51
CA ASP A 313 22.64 -8.28 23.83
C ASP A 313 23.55 -8.62 22.63
N ASN A 314 23.14 -9.56 21.77
CA ASN A 314 23.70 -9.71 20.40
C ASN A 314 22.64 -9.47 19.31
N GLY A 315 21.83 -8.41 19.45
CA GLY A 315 20.89 -7.97 18.40
C GLY A 315 19.72 -8.92 18.10
N GLY A 316 19.52 -9.97 18.90
CA GLY A 316 18.39 -10.89 18.80
C GLY A 316 18.38 -11.77 17.55
N GLN A 317 19.54 -12.03 16.93
CA GLN A 317 19.69 -12.91 15.78
C GLN A 317 20.55 -14.14 16.15
N PHE A 318 20.10 -15.32 15.74
CA PHE A 318 20.76 -16.60 15.97
C PHE A 318 20.93 -17.35 14.65
N THR A 319 22.15 -17.83 14.37
CA THR A 319 22.47 -18.54 13.14
C THR A 319 22.90 -19.97 13.46
N LEU A 320 22.15 -20.94 12.93
CA LEU A 320 22.52 -22.34 12.88
C LEU A 320 23.12 -22.64 11.50
N ARG A 321 24.16 -23.49 11.46
CA ARG A 321 24.80 -23.90 10.23
C ARG A 321 24.77 -25.40 10.05
N ASP A 322 24.77 -25.83 8.79
CA ASP A 322 24.87 -27.25 8.40
C ASP A 322 23.79 -28.14 9.06
N VAL A 323 22.58 -27.62 9.30
CA VAL A 323 21.47 -28.38 9.87
C VAL A 323 20.91 -29.32 8.81
N VAL A 324 20.87 -30.63 9.09
CA VAL A 324 20.41 -31.63 8.13
C VAL A 324 18.93 -31.92 8.35
N PHE A 325 18.11 -31.73 7.31
CA PHE A 325 16.69 -32.01 7.32
C PHE A 325 16.23 -32.54 5.96
N ASP A 326 15.59 -33.71 5.93
CA ASP A 326 15.04 -34.35 4.72
C ASP A 326 16.04 -34.38 3.54
N ASP A 327 17.24 -34.91 3.79
CA ASP A 327 18.38 -34.97 2.86
C ASP A 327 18.91 -33.63 2.33
N LYS A 328 18.54 -32.52 2.99
CA LYS A 328 19.06 -31.17 2.70
C LYS A 328 19.94 -30.66 3.82
N ALA A 329 20.96 -29.88 3.47
CA ALA A 329 21.76 -29.12 4.42
C ALA A 329 21.28 -27.66 4.43
N LEU A 330 21.01 -27.14 5.63
CA LEU A 330 20.33 -25.87 5.84
C LEU A 330 21.14 -24.96 6.76
N ASP A 331 21.22 -23.68 6.38
CA ASP A 331 21.62 -22.60 7.29
C ASP A 331 20.36 -21.87 7.74
N ILE A 332 20.14 -21.76 9.06
CA ILE A 332 18.92 -21.20 9.63
C ILE A 332 19.26 -19.96 10.44
N ASN A 333 18.71 -18.82 10.01
CA ASN A 333 18.80 -17.54 10.69
C ASN A 333 17.48 -17.23 11.37
N ILE A 334 17.47 -17.18 12.71
CA ILE A 334 16.29 -16.83 13.50
C ILE A 334 16.51 -15.44 14.10
N GLY A 335 15.52 -14.55 13.98
CA GLY A 335 15.58 -13.18 14.47
C GLY A 335 14.26 -12.70 15.05
N ARG A 336 14.27 -11.51 15.66
CA ARG A 336 13.05 -10.85 16.17
C ARG A 336 12.36 -10.05 15.06
N LEU A 337 11.03 -10.15 14.98
CA LEU A 337 10.20 -9.41 14.03
C LEU A 337 9.25 -8.50 14.79
N ARG A 338 9.30 -7.18 14.53
CA ARG A 338 8.33 -6.23 15.09
C ARG A 338 7.16 -6.05 14.14
N TYR A 339 5.94 -6.24 14.63
CA TYR A 339 4.71 -6.04 13.87
C TYR A 339 3.66 -5.30 14.70
N ILE A 340 2.64 -4.75 14.05
CA ILE A 340 1.55 -4.03 14.73
C ILE A 340 0.31 -4.92 14.73
N GLU A 341 -0.23 -5.17 15.92
CA GLU A 341 -1.47 -5.91 16.14
C GLU A 341 -2.30 -5.14 17.18
N ASP A 342 -3.59 -4.91 16.89
CA ASP A 342 -4.48 -4.12 17.75
C ASP A 342 -3.94 -2.73 18.14
N LYS A 343 -3.24 -2.07 17.21
CA LYS A 343 -2.57 -0.76 17.40
C LYS A 343 -1.45 -0.76 18.45
N GLN A 344 -0.98 -1.94 18.87
CA GLN A 344 0.21 -2.09 19.72
C GLN A 344 1.34 -2.74 18.93
N ILE A 345 2.57 -2.35 19.25
CA ILE A 345 3.77 -2.98 18.70
C ILE A 345 3.98 -4.29 19.46
N ARG A 346 4.05 -5.40 18.72
CA ARG A 346 4.37 -6.73 19.24
C ARG A 346 5.68 -7.23 18.64
N GLU A 347 6.35 -8.11 19.38
CA GLU A 347 7.60 -8.74 18.97
C GLU A 347 7.36 -10.23 18.71
N GLY A 348 7.31 -10.61 17.44
CA GLY A 348 7.32 -12.00 17.01
C GLY A 348 8.73 -12.49 16.64
N THR A 349 8.77 -13.64 15.97
CA THR A 349 10.02 -14.28 15.54
C THR A 349 9.99 -14.52 14.04
N ILE A 350 11.11 -14.33 13.35
CA ILE A 350 11.27 -14.66 11.94
C ILE A 350 12.41 -15.66 11.78
N ALA A 351 12.18 -16.71 11.00
CA ALA A 351 13.18 -17.71 10.62
C ALA A 351 13.38 -17.65 9.10
N VAL A 352 14.63 -17.48 8.67
CA VAL A 352 15.07 -17.54 7.28
C VAL A 352 15.96 -18.75 7.14
N ILE A 353 15.65 -19.62 6.18
CA ILE A 353 16.31 -20.89 5.96
C ILE A 353 16.89 -20.89 4.55
N HIS A 354 18.21 -21.07 4.47
CA HIS A 354 18.96 -21.17 3.24
C HIS A 354 19.26 -22.64 2.93
N ASP A 355 18.89 -23.11 1.74
CA ASP A 355 19.27 -24.43 1.25
C ASP A 355 20.71 -24.39 0.71
N ILE A 356 21.65 -24.93 1.48
CA ILE A 356 23.07 -24.96 1.15
C ILE A 356 23.53 -26.35 0.68
N THR A 357 22.60 -27.26 0.36
CA THR A 357 22.88 -28.66 0.05
C THR A 357 23.96 -28.84 -1.02
N ALA A 358 23.86 -28.12 -2.14
CA ALA A 358 24.84 -28.23 -3.22
C ALA A 358 26.26 -27.81 -2.79
N ARG A 359 26.36 -26.75 -1.98
CA ARG A 359 27.63 -26.29 -1.44
C ARG A 359 28.18 -27.25 -0.39
N TYR A 360 27.31 -27.73 0.51
CA TYR A 360 27.65 -28.68 1.55
C TYR A 360 28.21 -29.98 0.96
N GLU A 361 27.55 -30.55 -0.04
CA GLU A 361 28.01 -31.76 -0.73
C GLU A 361 29.32 -31.53 -1.50
N LEU A 362 29.52 -30.36 -2.11
CA LEU A 362 30.79 -30.03 -2.76
C LEU A 362 31.94 -29.91 -1.75
N ASP A 363 31.72 -29.19 -0.65
CA ASP A 363 32.71 -29.03 0.42
C ASP A 363 33.05 -30.39 1.05
N LYS A 364 32.06 -31.26 1.24
CA LYS A 364 32.22 -32.64 1.71
C LYS A 364 33.05 -33.47 0.73
N ALA A 365 32.69 -33.49 -0.56
CA ALA A 365 33.42 -34.20 -1.60
C ALA A 365 34.87 -33.72 -1.73
N GLN A 366 35.11 -32.41 -1.59
CA GLN A 366 36.46 -31.84 -1.59
C GLN A 366 37.29 -32.33 -0.39
N ARG A 367 36.71 -32.35 0.82
CA ARG A 367 37.39 -32.86 2.02
C ARG A 367 37.71 -34.35 1.88
N GLU A 368 36.76 -35.15 1.40
CA GLU A 368 36.96 -36.58 1.13
C GLU A 368 38.05 -36.81 0.08
N PHE A 369 38.08 -36.01 -0.99
CA PHE A 369 39.14 -36.08 -2.00
C PHE A 369 40.52 -35.82 -1.41
N VAL A 370 40.69 -34.75 -0.61
CA VAL A 370 41.98 -34.42 0.02
C VAL A 370 42.42 -35.53 0.99
N ALA A 371 41.48 -36.09 1.77
CA ALA A 371 41.75 -37.21 2.65
C ALA A 371 42.20 -38.46 1.88
N ASN A 372 41.51 -38.79 0.79
CA ASN A 372 41.81 -39.97 -0.05
C ASN A 372 43.16 -39.83 -0.76
N VAL A 373 43.47 -38.67 -1.35
CA VAL A 373 44.80 -38.38 -1.93
C VAL A 373 45.90 -38.59 -0.89
N SER A 374 45.70 -38.05 0.31
CA SER A 374 46.67 -38.16 1.40
C SER A 374 46.90 -39.61 1.81
N HIS A 375 45.85 -40.44 1.80
CA HIS A 375 45.93 -41.85 2.13
C HIS A 375 46.65 -42.66 1.03
N GLU A 376 46.27 -42.48 -0.24
CA GLU A 376 46.84 -43.19 -1.38
C GLU A 376 48.32 -42.85 -1.65
N LEU A 377 48.79 -41.67 -1.24
CA LEU A 377 50.20 -41.32 -1.30
C LEU A 377 51.01 -41.82 -0.09
N ARG A 378 50.38 -41.94 1.09
CA ARG A 378 51.08 -42.37 2.31
C ARG A 378 51.48 -43.84 2.27
N THR A 379 50.60 -44.71 1.75
CA THR A 379 50.85 -46.15 1.66
C THR A 379 52.11 -46.48 0.85
N PRO A 380 52.27 -46.07 -0.43
CA PRO A 380 53.46 -46.36 -1.22
C PRO A 380 54.73 -45.74 -0.61
N LEU A 381 54.61 -44.52 -0.06
CA LEU A 381 55.73 -43.85 0.60
C LEU A 381 56.24 -44.65 1.83
N THR A 382 55.32 -45.26 2.58
CA THR A 382 55.66 -46.11 3.73
C THR A 382 56.34 -47.40 3.28
N SER A 383 55.89 -48.02 2.17
CA SER A 383 56.51 -49.20 1.57
C SER A 383 57.92 -48.91 1.05
N ILE A 384 58.12 -47.81 0.32
CA ILE A 384 59.45 -47.37 -0.16
C ILE A 384 60.40 -47.15 1.02
N LYS A 385 59.91 -46.44 2.05
CA LYS A 385 60.68 -46.22 3.27
C LYS A 385 61.06 -47.55 3.94
N GLY A 386 60.11 -48.47 4.11
CA GLY A 386 60.38 -49.78 4.72
C GLY A 386 61.37 -50.63 3.91
N ALA A 387 61.25 -50.65 2.58
CA ALA A 387 62.18 -51.37 1.70
C ALA A 387 63.60 -50.78 1.79
N THR A 388 63.73 -49.46 1.74
CA THR A 388 65.04 -48.77 1.86
C THR A 388 65.65 -48.89 3.25
N GLU A 389 64.86 -48.82 4.32
CA GLU A 389 65.31 -49.07 5.70
C GLU A 389 65.81 -50.50 5.88
N THR A 390 65.10 -51.48 5.31
CA THR A 390 65.51 -52.90 5.36
C THR A 390 66.84 -53.13 4.64
N LEU A 391 67.02 -52.51 3.47
CA LEU A 391 68.28 -52.53 2.73
C LEU A 391 69.46 -51.91 3.50
N LEU A 392 69.20 -50.84 4.28
CA LEU A 392 70.21 -50.19 5.12
C LEU A 392 70.55 -51.00 6.38
N MET A 393 69.57 -51.67 6.99
CA MET A 393 69.77 -52.48 8.21
C MET A 393 70.50 -53.81 7.94
N TYR A 394 70.34 -54.38 6.74
CA TYR A 394 70.89 -55.68 6.37
C TYR A 394 71.78 -55.60 5.11
N PRO A 395 72.98 -54.99 5.21
CA PRO A 395 73.87 -54.78 4.06
C PRO A 395 74.42 -56.09 3.46
N ASP A 396 74.48 -57.17 4.25
CA ASP A 396 75.00 -58.48 3.82
C ASP A 396 73.92 -59.41 3.22
N MET A 397 72.73 -58.90 2.89
CA MET A 397 71.67 -59.74 2.30
C MET A 397 72.06 -60.29 0.91
N ASN A 398 71.48 -61.45 0.54
CA ASN A 398 71.74 -62.05 -0.76
C ASN A 398 71.26 -61.15 -1.91
N ALA A 399 71.83 -61.37 -3.11
CA ALA A 399 71.52 -60.52 -4.26
C ALA A 399 70.03 -60.53 -4.63
N ASP A 400 69.41 -61.71 -4.60
CA ASP A 400 68.01 -61.86 -4.97
C ASP A 400 67.05 -61.09 -4.03
N MET A 401 67.26 -61.12 -2.71
CA MET A 401 66.43 -60.34 -1.78
C MET A 401 66.67 -58.84 -1.91
N ARG A 402 67.91 -58.42 -2.13
CA ARG A 402 68.23 -57.00 -2.35
C ARG A 402 67.53 -56.47 -3.59
N ASP A 403 67.60 -57.23 -4.68
CA ASP A 403 66.98 -56.86 -5.94
C ASP A 403 65.45 -56.85 -5.80
N ASN A 404 64.85 -57.76 -5.02
CA ASN A 404 63.42 -57.73 -4.71
C ASN A 404 63.00 -56.45 -3.96
N PHE A 405 63.75 -56.02 -2.92
CA PHE A 405 63.43 -54.78 -2.20
C PHE A 405 63.66 -53.52 -3.05
N LEU A 406 64.70 -53.50 -3.88
CA LEU A 406 64.94 -52.42 -4.83
C LEU A 406 63.83 -52.33 -5.87
N ASN A 407 63.43 -53.47 -6.45
CA ASN A 407 62.33 -53.54 -7.40
C ASN A 407 61.01 -53.11 -6.75
N MET A 408 60.72 -53.56 -5.53
CA MET A 408 59.56 -53.10 -4.75
C MET A 408 59.56 -51.57 -4.58
N ALA A 409 60.70 -50.97 -4.22
CA ALA A 409 60.80 -49.52 -4.08
C ALA A 409 60.61 -48.79 -5.43
N VAL A 410 61.15 -49.31 -6.53
CA VAL A 410 61.00 -48.74 -7.88
C VAL A 410 59.55 -48.85 -8.35
N GLU A 411 58.88 -49.98 -8.13
CA GLU A 411 57.48 -50.19 -8.47
C GLU A 411 56.55 -49.24 -7.72
N GLU A 412 56.77 -49.04 -6.43
CA GLU A 412 55.99 -48.08 -5.64
C GLU A 412 56.27 -46.62 -6.03
N CYS A 413 57.51 -46.27 -6.39
CA CYS A 413 57.83 -44.96 -6.99
C CYS A 413 57.07 -44.74 -8.30
N ASN A 414 57.07 -45.74 -9.19
CA ASN A 414 56.35 -45.68 -10.46
C ASN A 414 54.83 -45.60 -10.24
N ARG A 415 54.31 -46.26 -9.20
CA ARG A 415 52.91 -46.15 -8.78
C ARG A 415 52.59 -44.73 -8.30
N MET A 416 53.42 -44.13 -7.45
CA MET A 416 53.24 -42.73 -7.02
C MET A 416 53.26 -41.77 -8.20
N LEU A 417 54.19 -41.94 -9.15
CA LEU A 417 54.27 -41.12 -10.35
C LEU A 417 52.96 -41.18 -11.15
N ARG A 418 52.38 -42.38 -11.33
CA ARG A 418 51.08 -42.55 -11.99
C ARG A 418 49.96 -41.81 -11.25
N ILE A 419 49.86 -41.96 -9.92
CA ILE A 419 48.85 -41.25 -9.11
C ILE A 419 48.96 -39.74 -9.27
N VAL A 420 50.19 -39.18 -9.21
CA VAL A 420 50.41 -37.74 -9.34
C VAL A 420 50.04 -37.24 -10.75
N MET A 421 50.39 -37.99 -11.80
CA MET A 421 50.05 -37.63 -13.17
C MET A 421 48.53 -37.71 -13.42
N ASP A 422 47.85 -38.72 -12.87
CA ASP A 422 46.40 -38.86 -12.91
C ASP A 422 45.72 -37.67 -12.23
N LEU A 423 46.21 -37.27 -11.05
CA LEU A 423 45.71 -36.10 -10.31
C LEU A 423 45.90 -34.78 -11.07
N LEU A 424 47.07 -34.57 -11.66
CA LEU A 424 47.33 -33.38 -12.48
C LEU A 424 46.46 -33.35 -13.73
N THR A 425 46.22 -34.51 -14.35
CA THR A 425 45.33 -34.64 -15.50
C THR A 425 43.90 -34.28 -15.12
N LEU A 426 43.41 -34.85 -14.02
CA LEU A 426 42.06 -34.60 -13.50
C LEU A 426 41.87 -33.14 -13.07
N SER A 427 42.85 -32.54 -12.40
CA SER A 427 42.82 -31.11 -12.02
C SER A 427 42.77 -30.17 -13.23
N ARG A 428 43.45 -30.52 -14.33
CA ARG A 428 43.40 -29.74 -15.58
C ARG A 428 42.05 -29.87 -16.28
N LEU A 429 41.46 -31.07 -16.26
CA LEU A 429 40.13 -31.35 -16.81
C LEU A 429 39.05 -30.58 -16.03
N ASP A 430 39.04 -30.67 -14.69
CA ASP A 430 38.09 -29.96 -13.82
C ASP A 430 38.10 -28.44 -14.07
N ASN A 431 39.30 -27.86 -14.20
CA ASN A 431 39.47 -26.43 -14.41
C ASN A 431 39.29 -25.98 -15.87
N HIS A 432 38.91 -26.88 -16.79
CA HIS A 432 38.80 -26.61 -18.22
C HIS A 432 40.09 -26.01 -18.83
N LYS A 433 41.25 -26.35 -18.24
CA LYS A 433 42.58 -25.87 -18.67
C LYS A 433 43.32 -26.88 -19.54
N THR A 434 42.67 -28.00 -19.88
CA THR A 434 43.23 -28.98 -20.79
C THR A 434 43.30 -28.41 -22.20
N LYS A 435 44.50 -28.45 -22.78
CA LYS A 435 44.72 -28.17 -24.20
C LYS A 435 44.42 -29.43 -25.00
N TRP A 436 43.51 -29.34 -25.97
CA TRP A 436 43.08 -30.46 -26.80
C TRP A 436 43.75 -30.41 -28.16
N LYS A 437 44.28 -31.54 -28.63
CA LYS A 437 44.82 -31.68 -29.99
C LYS A 437 43.74 -32.25 -30.90
N VAL A 438 42.82 -31.40 -31.33
CA VAL A 438 41.68 -31.83 -32.14
C VAL A 438 42.12 -32.02 -33.59
N ALA A 439 42.04 -33.25 -34.09
CA ALA A 439 42.39 -33.62 -35.47
C ALA A 439 41.42 -34.68 -36.01
N ARG A 440 41.40 -34.86 -37.34
CA ARG A 440 40.74 -36.01 -37.97
C ARG A 440 41.58 -37.25 -37.78
N PHE A 441 40.96 -38.34 -37.35
CA PHE A 441 41.64 -39.62 -37.15
C PHE A 441 40.74 -40.82 -37.50
N ASP A 442 41.39 -41.93 -37.86
CA ASP A 442 40.75 -43.20 -38.17
C ASP A 442 40.66 -44.06 -36.90
N LEU A 443 39.46 -44.14 -36.32
CA LEU A 443 39.20 -44.95 -35.12
C LEU A 443 39.54 -46.43 -35.32
N LYS A 444 39.37 -46.97 -36.53
CA LYS A 444 39.69 -48.37 -36.82
C LYS A 444 41.18 -48.63 -36.62
N GLN A 445 42.04 -47.73 -37.12
CA GLN A 445 43.48 -47.82 -36.91
C GLN A 445 43.86 -47.70 -35.44
N THR A 446 43.23 -46.77 -34.71
CA THR A 446 43.44 -46.62 -33.27
C THR A 446 43.06 -47.91 -32.51
N LEU A 447 41.93 -48.54 -32.81
CA LEU A 447 41.51 -49.79 -32.17
C LEU A 447 42.44 -50.96 -32.49
N ILE A 448 42.91 -51.07 -33.75
CA ILE A 448 43.89 -52.08 -34.15
C ILE A 448 45.20 -51.88 -33.37
N HIS A 449 45.69 -50.65 -33.28
CA HIS A 449 46.91 -50.33 -32.55
C HIS A 449 46.80 -50.70 -31.06
N ILE A 450 45.72 -50.29 -30.41
CA ILE A 450 45.48 -50.57 -28.98
C ILE A 450 45.39 -52.07 -28.72
N CYS A 451 44.68 -52.83 -29.58
CA CYS A 451 44.60 -54.29 -29.44
C CYS A 451 45.98 -54.95 -29.60
N GLN A 452 46.83 -54.45 -30.51
CA GLN A 452 48.20 -54.96 -30.68
C GLN A 452 49.06 -54.68 -29.44
N VAL A 453 48.97 -53.48 -28.86
CA VAL A 453 49.70 -53.12 -27.64
C VAL A 453 49.27 -54.02 -26.47
N MET A 454 47.97 -54.24 -26.31
CA MET A 454 47.40 -55.10 -25.26
C MET A 454 47.57 -56.61 -25.52
N GLN A 455 48.04 -57.00 -26.72
CA GLN A 455 48.20 -58.41 -27.07
C GLN A 455 49.30 -59.10 -26.27
N VAL A 456 50.35 -58.36 -25.89
CA VAL A 456 51.46 -58.89 -25.07
C VAL A 456 50.97 -59.23 -23.67
N GLU A 457 50.23 -58.32 -23.04
CA GLU A 457 49.70 -58.48 -21.68
C GLU A 457 48.59 -59.55 -21.64
N SER A 458 47.67 -59.53 -22.60
CA SER A 458 46.62 -60.56 -22.69
C SER A 458 47.16 -61.95 -22.97
N ALA A 459 48.23 -62.09 -23.78
CA ALA A 459 48.89 -63.37 -24.02
C ALA A 459 49.61 -63.92 -22.78
N ALA A 460 50.18 -63.05 -21.93
CA ALA A 460 50.78 -63.46 -20.66
C ALA A 460 49.75 -64.15 -19.73
N HIS A 461 48.50 -63.70 -19.79
CA HIS A 461 47.35 -64.28 -19.07
C HIS A 461 46.55 -65.32 -19.89
N ARG A 462 47.02 -65.68 -21.10
CA ARG A 462 46.37 -66.64 -22.01
C ARG A 462 44.94 -66.25 -22.42
N HIS A 463 44.58 -64.97 -22.42
CA HIS A 463 43.26 -64.52 -22.84
C HIS A 463 43.07 -64.58 -24.36
N SER A 464 41.83 -64.76 -24.80
CA SER A 464 41.43 -64.58 -26.20
C SER A 464 40.95 -63.14 -26.42
N LEU A 465 41.79 -62.32 -27.07
CA LEU A 465 41.43 -60.94 -27.46
C LEU A 465 40.93 -60.91 -28.91
N ARG A 466 39.66 -60.56 -29.11
CA ARG A 466 39.02 -60.45 -30.44
C ARG A 466 38.65 -59.00 -30.75
N LEU A 467 38.91 -58.57 -31.99
CA LEU A 467 38.53 -57.24 -32.50
C LEU A 467 37.51 -57.39 -33.63
N THR A 468 36.30 -56.87 -33.42
CA THR A 468 35.17 -56.94 -34.35
C THR A 468 34.80 -55.54 -34.84
N VAL A 469 35.25 -55.15 -36.04
CA VAL A 469 35.02 -53.80 -36.60
C VAL A 469 34.45 -53.91 -38.03
N PRO A 470 33.44 -53.09 -38.41
CA PRO A 470 32.91 -53.01 -39.76
C PRO A 470 33.99 -52.71 -40.82
N GLU A 471 33.72 -53.06 -42.08
CA GLU A 471 34.65 -52.79 -43.18
C GLU A 471 34.98 -51.30 -43.32
N SER A 472 33.99 -50.42 -43.11
CA SER A 472 34.14 -48.97 -43.13
C SER A 472 33.55 -48.34 -41.87
N LEU A 473 34.40 -47.66 -41.09
CA LEU A 473 33.99 -46.69 -40.08
C LEU A 473 34.28 -45.28 -40.61
N PRO A 474 33.40 -44.30 -40.40
CA PRO A 474 33.68 -42.91 -40.73
C PRO A 474 34.85 -42.36 -39.88
N GLU A 475 35.63 -41.44 -40.45
CA GLU A 475 36.65 -40.68 -39.70
C GLU A 475 35.98 -39.85 -38.60
N MET A 476 36.67 -39.69 -37.47
CA MET A 476 36.21 -38.87 -36.35
C MET A 476 37.10 -37.65 -36.16
N VAL A 477 36.52 -36.56 -35.66
CA VAL A 477 37.24 -35.34 -35.25
C VAL A 477 37.32 -35.31 -33.72
N GLY A 478 38.53 -35.28 -33.17
CA GLY A 478 38.75 -35.27 -31.72
C GLY A 478 40.22 -35.37 -31.34
N ASP A 479 40.50 -35.52 -30.05
CA ASP A 479 41.86 -35.77 -29.55
C ASP A 479 42.11 -37.28 -29.48
N ALA A 480 42.74 -37.81 -30.52
CA ALA A 480 43.00 -39.24 -30.68
C ALA A 480 43.83 -39.82 -29.53
N GLU A 481 44.83 -39.07 -29.04
CA GLU A 481 45.74 -39.48 -27.96
C GLU A 481 44.96 -39.65 -26.64
N ARG A 482 44.01 -38.75 -26.38
CA ARG A 482 43.14 -38.83 -25.20
C ARG A 482 42.11 -39.95 -25.30
N ILE A 483 41.53 -40.17 -26.47
CA ILE A 483 40.60 -41.29 -26.68
C ILE A 483 41.33 -42.63 -26.55
N GLU A 484 42.55 -42.73 -27.08
CA GLU A 484 43.41 -43.89 -26.89
C GLU A 484 43.71 -44.15 -25.41
N GLN A 485 44.03 -43.11 -24.64
CA GLN A 485 44.22 -43.22 -23.19
C GLN A 485 42.99 -43.83 -22.49
N VAL A 486 41.78 -43.42 -22.88
CA VAL A 486 40.53 -43.97 -22.33
C VAL A 486 40.37 -45.46 -22.67
N LEU A 487 40.58 -45.80 -23.94
CA LEU A 487 40.42 -47.17 -24.43
C LEU A 487 41.44 -48.12 -23.79
N ILE A 488 42.71 -47.71 -23.65
CA ILE A 488 43.74 -48.47 -22.94
C ILE A 488 43.35 -48.66 -21.48
N ASN A 489 42.85 -47.62 -20.81
CA ASN A 489 42.45 -47.73 -19.40
C ASN A 489 41.27 -48.71 -19.21
N ILE A 490 40.31 -48.76 -20.14
CA ILE A 490 39.19 -49.71 -20.06
C ILE A 490 39.65 -51.12 -20.42
N LEU A 491 40.44 -51.27 -21.48
CA LEU A 491 40.91 -52.57 -21.94
C LEU A 491 41.90 -53.21 -20.95
N SER A 492 42.77 -52.42 -20.30
CA SER A 492 43.62 -52.92 -19.22
C SER A 492 42.81 -53.38 -18.01
N ASN A 493 41.69 -52.71 -17.68
CA ASN A 493 40.77 -53.22 -16.65
C ASN A 493 40.12 -54.54 -17.08
N ALA A 494 39.71 -54.68 -18.33
CA ALA A 494 39.15 -55.93 -18.85
C ALA A 494 40.16 -57.09 -18.76
N VAL A 495 41.42 -56.89 -19.15
CA VAL A 495 42.50 -57.88 -19.01
C VAL A 495 42.70 -58.27 -17.56
N LYS A 496 42.82 -57.28 -16.68
CA LYS A 496 43.14 -57.48 -15.26
C LYS A 496 42.07 -58.19 -14.45
N TYR A 497 40.78 -57.96 -14.75
CA TYR A 497 39.67 -58.54 -13.98
C TYR A 497 39.06 -59.78 -14.64
N THR A 498 39.64 -60.23 -15.74
CA THR A 498 39.33 -61.51 -16.38
C THR A 498 40.27 -62.59 -15.85
N PRO A 499 39.77 -63.75 -15.40
CA PRO A 499 40.62 -64.88 -15.02
C PRO A 499 41.44 -65.42 -16.20
N ASP A 500 42.65 -65.92 -15.94
CA ASP A 500 43.54 -66.49 -16.96
C ASP A 500 42.78 -67.46 -17.89
N GLY A 501 42.94 -67.30 -19.21
CA GLY A 501 42.20 -68.08 -20.21
C GLY A 501 40.81 -67.53 -20.60
N GLY A 502 40.37 -66.41 -20.01
CA GLY A 502 39.11 -65.76 -20.38
C GLY A 502 39.09 -65.07 -21.75
N GLU A 503 37.95 -64.51 -22.12
CA GLU A 503 37.68 -63.89 -23.42
C GLU A 503 37.41 -62.39 -23.27
N ILE A 504 38.00 -61.60 -24.17
CA ILE A 504 37.81 -60.15 -24.24
C ILE A 504 37.51 -59.79 -25.69
N GLU A 505 36.39 -59.11 -25.92
CA GLU A 505 35.96 -58.66 -27.23
C GLU A 505 35.91 -57.13 -27.27
N VAL A 506 36.56 -56.55 -28.27
CA VAL A 506 36.47 -55.13 -28.61
C VAL A 506 35.67 -55.02 -29.90
N SER A 507 34.57 -54.29 -29.89
CA SER A 507 33.75 -54.04 -31.07
C SER A 507 33.47 -52.57 -31.27
N ALA A 508 33.30 -52.15 -32.52
CA ALA A 508 32.89 -50.78 -32.82
C ALA A 508 31.76 -50.76 -33.86
N GLU A 509 30.80 -49.88 -33.69
CA GLU A 509 29.66 -49.74 -34.60
C GLU A 509 29.32 -48.26 -34.81
N HIS A 510 28.85 -47.92 -36.01
CA HIS A 510 28.36 -46.59 -36.33
C HIS A 510 26.84 -46.54 -36.20
N ARG A 511 26.31 -45.54 -35.48
CA ARG A 511 24.88 -45.32 -35.28
C ARG A 511 24.57 -43.82 -35.38
N ASP A 512 23.80 -43.41 -36.38
CA ASP A 512 23.18 -42.07 -36.53
C ASP A 512 24.03 -40.88 -36.02
N GLY A 513 25.23 -40.69 -36.59
CA GLY A 513 26.11 -39.56 -36.25
C GLY A 513 27.00 -39.77 -35.01
N PHE A 514 26.91 -40.93 -34.39
CA PHE A 514 27.79 -41.39 -33.30
C PHE A 514 28.51 -42.68 -33.67
N THR A 515 29.63 -42.95 -33.00
CA THR A 515 30.34 -44.21 -33.04
C THR A 515 30.36 -44.79 -31.62
N ALA A 516 29.85 -46.01 -31.48
CA ALA A 516 29.86 -46.75 -30.23
C ALA A 516 31.02 -47.76 -30.24
N VAL A 517 31.88 -47.70 -29.24
CA VAL A 517 32.95 -48.67 -28.99
C VAL A 517 32.58 -49.45 -27.74
N SER A 518 32.51 -50.77 -27.87
CA SER A 518 32.18 -51.69 -26.79
C SER A 518 33.38 -52.57 -26.47
N ILE A 519 33.69 -52.70 -25.18
CA ILE A 519 34.71 -53.61 -24.65
C ILE A 519 33.99 -54.54 -23.70
N GLN A 520 33.95 -55.82 -24.04
CA GLN A 520 33.28 -56.88 -23.29
C GLN A 520 34.29 -57.88 -22.77
N ASP A 521 34.19 -58.22 -21.49
CA ASP A 521 34.93 -59.33 -20.87
C ASP A 521 33.98 -60.35 -20.25
N ASN A 522 34.48 -61.56 -20.00
CA ASN A 522 33.80 -62.61 -19.25
C ASN A 522 34.39 -62.79 -17.83
N GLY A 523 34.87 -61.71 -17.23
CA GLY A 523 35.56 -61.71 -15.95
C GLY A 523 34.64 -61.84 -14.73
N ILE A 524 35.15 -61.42 -13.58
CA ILE A 524 34.47 -61.56 -12.28
C ILE A 524 33.14 -60.77 -12.17
N GLY A 525 32.93 -59.78 -13.04
CA GLY A 525 31.78 -58.88 -13.01
C GLY A 525 31.77 -57.94 -11.80
N ILE A 526 30.81 -57.01 -11.80
CA ILE A 526 30.67 -55.93 -10.82
C ILE A 526 29.29 -56.01 -10.15
N PRO A 527 29.18 -55.92 -8.82
CA PRO A 527 27.91 -55.85 -8.12
C PRO A 527 27.05 -54.64 -8.56
N ALA A 528 25.73 -54.81 -8.61
CA ALA A 528 24.81 -53.76 -9.05
C ALA A 528 24.85 -52.51 -8.15
N GLU A 529 25.16 -52.68 -6.86
CA GLU A 529 25.30 -51.60 -5.88
C GLU A 529 26.52 -50.70 -6.13
N ASP A 530 27.56 -51.23 -6.76
CA ASP A 530 28.81 -50.52 -7.01
C ASP A 530 28.81 -49.77 -8.36
N LEU A 531 27.99 -50.20 -9.32
CA LEU A 531 27.91 -49.62 -10.68
C LEU A 531 27.76 -48.09 -10.71
N PRO A 532 26.88 -47.45 -9.90
CA PRO A 532 26.71 -45.99 -9.92
C PRO A 532 27.97 -45.23 -9.45
N ARG A 533 28.79 -45.90 -8.64
CA ARG A 533 29.92 -45.31 -7.94
C ARG A 533 31.25 -45.52 -8.65
N LEU A 534 31.32 -46.37 -9.67
CA LEU A 534 32.56 -46.70 -10.40
C LEU A 534 33.29 -45.47 -10.97
N PHE A 535 32.56 -44.40 -11.29
CA PHE A 535 33.13 -43.16 -11.79
C PHE A 535 33.51 -42.15 -10.68
N GLU A 536 33.24 -42.45 -9.41
CA GLU A 536 33.71 -41.66 -8.27
C GLU A 536 35.24 -41.74 -8.17
N ARG A 537 35.87 -40.64 -7.76
CA ARG A 537 37.32 -40.53 -7.61
C ARG A 537 37.80 -41.46 -6.50
N PHE A 538 38.83 -42.26 -6.75
CA PHE A 538 39.42 -43.22 -5.78
C PHE A 538 38.50 -44.37 -5.36
N TYR A 539 37.32 -44.50 -5.99
CA TYR A 539 36.41 -45.59 -5.66
C TYR A 539 36.88 -46.93 -6.23
N ARG A 540 36.73 -47.99 -5.44
CA ARG A 540 37.13 -49.36 -5.76
C ARG A 540 36.19 -50.36 -5.07
N VAL A 541 35.80 -51.40 -5.80
CA VAL A 541 35.02 -52.54 -5.27
C VAL A 541 35.83 -53.30 -4.21
N GLU A 542 35.22 -53.63 -3.07
CA GLU A 542 35.93 -54.21 -1.89
C GLU A 542 36.69 -55.51 -2.20
N LYS A 543 36.17 -56.40 -3.06
CA LYS A 543 36.87 -57.64 -3.48
C LYS A 543 38.18 -57.39 -4.23
N ALA A 544 38.39 -56.19 -4.78
CA ALA A 544 39.62 -55.79 -5.44
C ALA A 544 40.62 -55.07 -4.50
N ARG A 545 40.32 -54.92 -3.19
CA ARG A 545 41.24 -54.32 -2.21
C ARG A 545 42.33 -55.29 -1.73
N THR A 546 42.07 -56.60 -1.78
CA THR A 546 42.95 -57.66 -1.25
C THR A 546 43.96 -58.21 -2.25
N SER A 547 43.83 -57.90 -3.54
CA SER A 547 44.78 -58.34 -4.57
C SER A 547 45.89 -57.32 -4.76
N GLU A 548 47.15 -57.77 -4.78
CA GLU A 548 48.36 -56.99 -5.13
C GLU A 548 48.27 -56.29 -6.50
N MET A 549 47.26 -56.62 -7.29
CA MET A 549 47.02 -56.11 -8.63
C MET A 549 46.51 -54.64 -8.66
N GLY A 550 46.30 -53.94 -7.55
CA GLY A 550 45.47 -52.71 -7.46
C GLY A 550 45.80 -51.49 -8.36
N GLY A 551 44.77 -50.91 -9.00
CA GLY A 551 44.84 -49.63 -9.74
C GLY A 551 44.51 -48.42 -8.84
N THR A 552 44.76 -47.19 -9.33
CA THR A 552 44.64 -45.93 -8.57
C THR A 552 43.21 -45.52 -8.23
N GLY A 553 42.19 -46.12 -8.86
CA GLY A 553 40.79 -45.68 -8.74
C GLY A 553 40.50 -44.33 -9.40
N LEU A 554 41.47 -43.76 -10.14
CA LEU A 554 41.32 -42.48 -10.86
C LEU A 554 41.06 -42.69 -12.36
N GLY A 555 41.50 -43.81 -12.93
CA GLY A 555 41.46 -44.03 -14.38
C GLY A 555 40.05 -43.91 -14.97
N LEU A 556 39.04 -44.52 -14.34
CA LEU A 556 37.67 -44.50 -14.88
C LEU A 556 37.00 -43.12 -14.72
N ALA A 557 37.34 -42.37 -13.67
CA ALA A 557 36.93 -40.98 -13.53
C ALA A 557 37.54 -40.09 -14.63
N ILE A 558 38.84 -40.25 -14.91
CA ILE A 558 39.53 -39.55 -16.02
C ILE A 558 38.90 -39.93 -17.37
N ALA A 559 38.59 -41.22 -17.58
CA ALA A 559 37.92 -41.68 -18.78
C ALA A 559 36.57 -41.00 -19.00
N LYS A 560 35.75 -40.89 -17.95
CA LYS A 560 34.46 -40.20 -18.02
C LYS A 560 34.63 -38.73 -18.40
N GLU A 561 35.55 -38.01 -17.77
CA GLU A 561 35.80 -36.59 -18.06
C GLU A 561 36.31 -36.37 -19.50
N ILE A 562 37.21 -37.23 -19.99
CA ILE A 562 37.71 -37.14 -21.37
C ILE A 562 36.56 -37.37 -22.37
N ILE A 563 35.76 -38.42 -22.18
CA ILE A 563 34.64 -38.73 -23.08
C ILE A 563 33.56 -37.65 -23.02
N ALA A 564 33.24 -37.14 -21.82
CA ALA A 564 32.29 -36.04 -21.64
C ALA A 564 32.78 -34.75 -22.33
N ALA A 565 34.08 -34.42 -22.23
CA ALA A 565 34.67 -33.28 -22.93
C ALA A 565 34.56 -33.40 -24.46
N HIS A 566 34.61 -34.63 -25.00
CA HIS A 566 34.36 -34.91 -26.41
C HIS A 566 32.87 -34.92 -26.80
N GLY A 567 31.96 -34.64 -25.86
CA GLY A 567 30.50 -34.68 -26.08
C GLY A 567 29.92 -36.09 -26.16
N GLY A 568 30.67 -37.10 -25.70
CA GLY A 568 30.27 -38.50 -25.66
C GLY A 568 29.71 -38.94 -24.31
N SER A 569 29.43 -40.24 -24.19
CA SER A 569 29.04 -40.89 -22.93
C SER A 569 29.72 -42.24 -22.76
N ILE A 570 29.91 -42.66 -21.50
CA ILE A 570 30.45 -43.98 -21.13
C ILE A 570 29.44 -44.68 -20.22
N ASN A 571 29.06 -45.91 -20.57
CA ASN A 571 28.11 -46.73 -19.84
C ASN A 571 28.72 -48.08 -19.52
N ILE A 572 28.40 -48.63 -18.34
CA ILE A 572 28.90 -49.92 -17.88
C ILE A 572 27.70 -50.79 -17.50
N SER A 573 27.64 -51.99 -18.07
CA SER A 573 26.70 -53.04 -17.71
C SER A 573 27.50 -54.25 -17.27
N SER A 574 27.22 -54.78 -16.08
CA SER A 574 27.98 -55.91 -15.52
C SER A 574 27.07 -56.79 -14.67
N GLU A 575 27.35 -58.09 -14.66
CA GLU A 575 26.72 -59.05 -13.76
C GLU A 575 27.80 -59.95 -13.15
N VAL A 576 27.72 -60.13 -11.83
CA VAL A 576 28.72 -60.90 -11.08
C VAL A 576 28.83 -62.32 -11.64
N GLY A 577 30.05 -62.71 -12.03
CA GLY A 577 30.37 -64.01 -12.61
C GLY A 577 30.03 -64.18 -14.09
N LYS A 578 29.46 -63.17 -14.77
CA LYS A 578 29.24 -63.19 -16.22
C LYS A 578 30.18 -62.24 -16.99
N GLY A 579 30.76 -61.27 -16.31
CA GLY A 579 31.70 -60.30 -16.88
C GLY A 579 31.10 -58.90 -17.04
N THR A 580 31.85 -58.02 -17.72
CA THR A 580 31.51 -56.59 -17.85
C THR A 580 31.50 -56.15 -19.29
N LEU A 581 30.54 -55.30 -19.64
CA LEU A 581 30.43 -54.60 -20.92
C LEU A 581 30.54 -53.10 -20.67
N VAL A 582 31.59 -52.49 -21.21
CA VAL A 582 31.77 -51.03 -21.23
C VAL A 582 31.48 -50.52 -22.63
N THR A 583 30.54 -49.58 -22.75
CA THR A 583 30.17 -48.97 -24.03
C THR A 583 30.44 -47.48 -24.00
N ILE A 584 31.29 -47.01 -24.90
CA ILE A 584 31.66 -45.61 -25.10
C ILE A 584 30.97 -45.12 -26.37
N THR A 585 30.21 -44.04 -26.28
CA THR A 585 29.55 -43.41 -27.44
C THR A 585 30.18 -42.05 -27.69
N LEU A 586 30.73 -41.83 -28.89
CA LEU A 586 31.39 -40.59 -29.29
C LEU A 586 30.72 -39.99 -30.53
N PRO A 587 30.52 -38.66 -30.61
CA PRO A 587 30.06 -38.03 -31.85
C PRO A 587 31.15 -38.09 -32.93
N LEU A 588 30.75 -38.14 -34.20
CA LEU A 588 31.71 -38.09 -35.32
C LEU A 588 32.50 -36.77 -35.37
N ASP A 589 31.85 -35.68 -34.98
CA ASP A 589 32.45 -34.35 -34.94
C ASP A 589 32.39 -33.80 -33.50
N SER A 590 33.52 -33.86 -32.80
CA SER A 590 33.64 -33.32 -31.44
C SER A 590 33.58 -31.79 -31.46
N LYS A 591 32.82 -31.20 -30.54
CA LYS A 591 32.73 -29.73 -30.38
C LYS A 591 33.94 -29.12 -29.67
N LEU A 592 34.99 -29.90 -29.42
CA LEU A 592 36.22 -29.41 -28.81
C LEU A 592 36.89 -28.38 -29.72
N LYS A 593 37.30 -27.25 -29.13
CA LYS A 593 38.13 -26.26 -29.82
C LYS A 593 39.58 -26.71 -29.70
N GLY A 594 40.19 -27.13 -30.82
CA GLY A 594 41.63 -27.35 -30.90
C GLY A 594 42.41 -26.03 -30.87
N GLU A 595 43.72 -26.09 -30.63
CA GLU A 595 44.59 -24.96 -30.99
C GLU A 595 44.49 -24.72 -32.51
N GLU A 596 44.11 -23.51 -32.92
CA GLU A 596 44.61 -22.98 -34.20
C GLU A 596 46.12 -22.81 -34.01
N ASN A 597 46.91 -23.49 -34.85
CA ASN A 597 48.37 -23.35 -34.89
C ASN A 597 48.81 -21.88 -34.97
#